data_AF-A0A8S3WHT6-F1
#
_entry.id   AF-A0A8S3WHT6-F1
#
_cell.length_a   1.000
_cell.length_b   1.000
_cell.length_c   1.000
_cell.angle_alpha   90.00
_cell.angle_beta   90.00
_cell.angle_gamma   90.00
#
_symmetry.space_group_name_H-M   'P 1'
#
loop_
_entity.id
_entity.type
_entity.pdbx_description
1 polymer ?
#
loop_
_entity_poly.entity_id
_entity_poly.type
_entity_poly.pdbx_seq_one_letter_code
_entity_poly.pdbx_strand_id
1 'polypeptide(L)'
;MLRTDHLSIGWKDRLRHAQQEDPDIKPILGWMKARATKPKWKDVSAMSSTTKSYWAQWDSLLLQDGVLCRKWDNGRGDSCRLQMVVPKAKVPNVLQLCHNGRSRVHLGVKRTLLKVREQFYWVHYRDDVEDWCITCTSCAAVRGPQTRSRGAPKLYNVGAPRDRTALDIAEPLQKGARGTPKIVHVDRLARYYGADNAWDEHVLGGGSVTRSSRRYTSAI
;
A
#
# COMPACT_ATOMS: atom_id res chain seq x y z
N MET A 1 21.69 -1.66 -16.39
CA MET A 1 21.69 -3.12 -16.56
C MET A 1 21.93 -3.78 -15.21
N LEU A 2 20.94 -4.47 -14.63
CA LEU A 2 21.21 -5.42 -13.55
C LEU A 2 21.91 -6.64 -14.14
N ARG A 3 23.23 -6.56 -14.23
CA ARG A 3 24.10 -7.72 -14.46
C ARG A 3 23.73 -8.80 -13.43
N THR A 4 23.16 -9.91 -13.91
CA THR A 4 22.71 -11.07 -13.12
C THR A 4 23.83 -11.90 -12.56
N ASP A 5 25.06 -11.43 -12.69
CA ASP A 5 26.31 -12.00 -12.20
C ASP A 5 26.29 -12.28 -10.67
N HIS A 6 25.31 -11.72 -9.95
CA HIS A 6 25.08 -11.89 -8.52
C HIS A 6 23.91 -12.84 -8.16
N LEU A 7 23.11 -13.29 -9.14
CA LEU A 7 22.29 -14.49 -8.97
C LEU A 7 23.26 -15.66 -9.09
N SER A 8 23.92 -15.99 -7.98
CA SER A 8 24.85 -17.13 -7.86
C SER A 8 24.33 -18.34 -8.64
N ILE A 9 25.24 -19.17 -9.18
CA ILE A 9 24.91 -20.44 -9.86
C ILE A 9 23.82 -21.22 -9.09
N GLY A 10 23.89 -21.22 -7.76
CA GLY A 10 22.89 -21.86 -6.90
C GLY A 10 21.45 -21.30 -6.96
N TRP A 11 21.22 -20.05 -7.40
CA TRP A 11 19.85 -19.54 -7.61
C TRP A 11 19.17 -20.23 -8.79
N LYS A 12 19.86 -20.36 -9.94
CA LYS A 12 19.32 -21.04 -11.11
C LYS A 12 19.04 -22.51 -10.81
N ASP A 13 19.91 -23.15 -10.04
CA ASP A 13 19.74 -24.54 -9.63
C ASP A 13 18.50 -24.72 -8.74
N ARG A 14 18.32 -23.85 -7.74
CA ARG A 14 17.12 -23.84 -6.89
C ARG A 14 15.85 -23.55 -7.68
N LEU A 15 15.93 -22.67 -8.68
CA LEU A 15 14.79 -22.34 -9.55
C LEU A 15 14.41 -23.54 -10.42
N ARG A 16 15.41 -24.20 -11.03
CA ARG A 16 15.21 -25.41 -11.83
C ARG A 16 14.54 -26.52 -11.03
N HIS A 17 15.02 -26.78 -9.81
CA HIS A 17 14.38 -27.75 -8.92
C HIS A 17 12.94 -27.33 -8.58
N ALA A 18 12.72 -26.07 -8.24
CA ALA A 18 11.37 -25.58 -7.92
C ALA A 18 10.39 -25.69 -9.11
N GLN A 19 10.86 -25.51 -10.36
CA GLN A 19 10.01 -25.71 -11.54
C GLN A 19 9.61 -27.17 -11.75
N GLN A 20 10.43 -28.14 -11.32
CA GLN A 20 10.13 -29.57 -11.44
C GLN A 20 9.07 -30.03 -10.44
N GLU A 21 8.94 -29.32 -9.32
CA GLU A 21 7.97 -29.58 -8.26
C GLU A 21 6.68 -28.75 -8.41
N ASP A 22 6.68 -27.71 -9.26
CA ASP A 22 5.53 -26.84 -9.45
C ASP A 22 4.46 -27.52 -10.32
N PRO A 23 3.21 -27.70 -9.82
CA PRO A 23 2.19 -28.47 -10.51
C PRO A 23 1.74 -27.84 -11.84
N ASP A 24 1.90 -26.54 -12.01
CA ASP A 24 1.48 -25.82 -13.21
C ASP A 24 2.60 -25.78 -14.27
N ILE A 25 3.86 -25.73 -13.83
CA ILE A 25 5.04 -25.67 -14.72
C ILE A 25 5.55 -27.06 -15.10
N LYS A 26 5.48 -28.05 -14.19
CA LYS A 26 5.99 -29.41 -14.40
C LYS A 26 5.46 -30.09 -15.67
N PRO A 27 4.16 -29.99 -16.02
CA PRO A 27 3.67 -30.57 -17.28
C PRO A 27 4.31 -29.94 -18.52
N ILE A 28 4.44 -28.60 -18.52
CA ILE A 28 5.07 -27.85 -19.61
C ILE A 28 6.53 -28.28 -19.78
N LEU A 29 7.26 -28.40 -18.68
CA LEU A 29 8.63 -28.93 -18.67
C LEU A 29 8.72 -30.34 -19.23
N GLY A 30 7.79 -31.22 -18.84
CA GLY A 30 7.73 -32.60 -19.34
C GLY A 30 7.64 -32.64 -20.86
N TRP A 31 6.70 -31.90 -21.44
CA TRP A 31 6.53 -31.83 -22.89
C TRP A 31 7.73 -31.21 -23.61
N MET A 32 8.32 -30.15 -23.06
CA MET A 32 9.51 -29.52 -23.65
C MET A 32 10.76 -30.42 -23.59
N LYS A 33 10.96 -31.14 -22.48
CA LYS A 33 12.08 -32.11 -22.34
C LYS A 33 11.92 -33.30 -23.27
N ALA A 34 10.69 -33.77 -23.48
CA ALA A 34 10.38 -34.82 -24.45
C ALA A 34 10.58 -34.37 -25.91
N ARG A 35 10.96 -33.10 -26.15
CA ARG A 35 11.04 -32.46 -27.48
C ARG A 35 9.74 -32.65 -28.28
N ALA A 36 8.61 -32.69 -27.58
CA ALA A 36 7.31 -32.85 -28.19
C ALA A 36 6.90 -31.54 -28.90
N THR A 37 6.04 -31.66 -29.91
CA THR A 37 5.31 -30.52 -30.45
C THR A 37 4.30 -30.01 -29.42
N LYS A 38 3.76 -28.81 -29.64
CA LYS A 38 2.72 -28.22 -28.79
C LYS A 38 1.60 -29.24 -28.54
N PRO A 39 1.30 -29.60 -27.27
CA PRO A 39 0.23 -30.56 -26.95
C PRO A 39 -1.11 -30.12 -27.52
N LYS A 40 -1.98 -31.08 -27.85
CA LYS A 40 -3.32 -30.75 -28.36
C LYS A 40 -4.18 -30.23 -27.22
N TRP A 41 -5.22 -29.46 -27.55
CA TRP A 41 -6.14 -28.91 -26.53
C TRP A 41 -6.73 -29.99 -25.62
N LYS A 42 -7.03 -31.18 -26.16
CA LYS A 42 -7.56 -32.32 -25.38
C LYS A 42 -6.65 -32.72 -24.21
N ASP A 43 -5.34 -32.52 -24.36
CA ASP A 43 -4.34 -32.91 -23.36
C ASP A 43 -4.21 -31.86 -22.23
N VAL A 44 -4.70 -30.63 -22.46
CA VAL A 44 -4.49 -29.48 -21.55
C VAL A 44 -5.81 -28.91 -21.00
N SER A 45 -6.96 -29.26 -21.60
CA SER A 45 -8.27 -28.71 -21.25
C SER A 45 -8.68 -28.96 -19.80
N ALA A 46 -8.25 -30.07 -19.20
CA ALA A 46 -8.51 -30.41 -17.80
C ALA A 46 -7.51 -29.79 -16.80
N MET A 47 -6.45 -29.12 -17.28
CA MET A 47 -5.42 -28.54 -16.43
C MET A 47 -5.82 -27.17 -15.86
N SER A 48 -5.00 -26.65 -14.96
CA SER A 48 -5.19 -25.34 -14.35
C SER A 48 -5.17 -24.21 -15.39
N SER A 49 -5.75 -23.06 -15.03
CA SER A 49 -5.67 -21.84 -15.84
C SER A 49 -4.23 -21.38 -16.04
N THR A 50 -3.36 -21.56 -15.03
CA THR A 50 -1.93 -21.25 -15.11
C THR A 50 -1.24 -22.09 -16.18
N THR A 51 -1.44 -23.41 -16.17
CA THR A 51 -0.85 -24.32 -17.17
C THR A 51 -1.35 -24.00 -18.56
N LYS A 52 -2.66 -23.73 -18.71
CA LYS A 52 -3.25 -23.29 -19.99
C LYS A 52 -2.64 -21.97 -20.48
N SER A 53 -2.34 -21.04 -19.57
CA SER A 53 -1.71 -19.76 -19.91
C SER A 53 -0.28 -19.93 -20.42
N TYR A 54 0.48 -20.87 -19.86
CA TYR A 54 1.80 -21.24 -20.39
C TYR A 54 1.69 -21.96 -21.73
N TRP A 55 0.77 -22.93 -21.85
CA TRP A 55 0.49 -23.63 -23.10
C TRP A 55 0.07 -22.69 -24.23
N ALA A 56 -0.76 -21.68 -23.95
CA ALA A 56 -1.16 -20.68 -24.94
C ALA A 56 0.04 -19.93 -25.53
N GLN A 57 1.10 -19.77 -24.72
CA GLN A 57 2.34 -19.06 -25.06
C GLN A 57 3.46 -19.99 -25.53
N TRP A 58 3.14 -21.25 -25.87
CA TRP A 58 4.10 -22.30 -26.22
C TRP A 58 5.26 -21.85 -27.11
N ASP A 59 4.96 -21.12 -28.19
CA ASP A 59 5.95 -20.71 -29.20
C ASP A 59 6.98 -19.69 -28.68
N SER A 60 6.65 -19.03 -27.56
CA SER A 60 7.56 -18.13 -26.85
C SER A 60 8.37 -18.84 -25.77
N LEU A 61 8.01 -20.06 -25.39
CA LEU A 61 8.67 -20.78 -24.31
C LEU A 61 9.87 -21.57 -24.83
N LEU A 62 10.89 -21.73 -23.99
CA LEU A 62 12.03 -22.59 -24.26
C LEU A 62 12.67 -23.09 -22.98
N LEU A 63 13.46 -24.16 -23.12
CA LEU A 63 14.31 -24.66 -22.05
C LEU A 63 15.74 -24.14 -22.24
N GLN A 64 16.27 -23.45 -21.24
CA GLN A 64 17.68 -23.03 -21.20
C GLN A 64 18.34 -23.54 -19.92
N ASP A 65 19.39 -24.34 -20.05
CA ASP A 65 20.12 -24.96 -18.92
C ASP A 65 19.19 -25.69 -17.93
N GLY A 66 18.14 -26.32 -18.47
CA GLY A 66 17.12 -27.02 -17.71
C GLY A 66 16.09 -26.13 -16.99
N VAL A 67 16.14 -24.81 -17.19
CA VAL A 67 15.16 -23.83 -16.66
C VAL A 67 14.18 -23.45 -17.77
N LEU A 68 12.88 -23.49 -17.47
CA LEU A 68 11.85 -22.97 -18.37
C LEU A 68 11.95 -21.44 -18.42
N CYS A 69 12.10 -20.92 -19.63
CA CYS A 69 12.21 -19.51 -19.93
C CYS A 69 11.19 -19.11 -21.01
N ARG A 70 10.95 -17.81 -21.11
CA ARG A 70 10.02 -17.18 -22.05
C ARG A 70 10.73 -16.08 -22.82
N LYS A 71 10.67 -16.14 -24.14
CA LYS A 71 11.01 -15.05 -25.04
C LYS A 71 9.93 -13.99 -24.97
N TRP A 72 10.34 -12.77 -24.70
CA TRP A 72 9.48 -11.61 -24.67
C TRP A 72 10.02 -10.56 -25.63
N ASP A 73 9.23 -10.21 -26.64
CA ASP A 73 9.48 -9.07 -27.52
C ASP A 73 8.68 -7.85 -27.03
N ASN A 74 9.25 -6.66 -27.11
CA ASN A 74 8.54 -5.41 -26.84
C ASN A 74 7.74 -4.90 -28.05
N GLY A 75 7.75 -5.61 -29.17
CA GLY A 75 7.07 -5.26 -30.42
C GLY A 75 7.74 -4.09 -31.16
N ARG A 76 8.91 -3.64 -30.71
CA ARG A 76 9.66 -2.50 -31.28
C ARG A 76 10.94 -2.95 -31.99
N GLY A 77 11.17 -4.25 -32.15
CA GLY A 77 12.28 -4.82 -32.92
C GLY A 77 13.67 -4.76 -32.24
N ASP A 78 13.80 -4.12 -31.08
CA ASP A 78 15.11 -3.74 -30.53
C ASP A 78 15.74 -4.73 -29.53
N SER A 79 15.02 -5.75 -29.04
CA SER A 79 15.65 -6.82 -28.23
C SER A 79 14.63 -7.84 -27.73
N CYS A 80 14.78 -9.09 -28.17
CA CYS A 80 14.13 -10.23 -27.53
C CYS A 80 14.74 -10.43 -26.14
N ARG A 81 13.92 -10.29 -25.09
CA ARG A 81 14.33 -10.53 -23.71
C ARG A 81 13.98 -11.95 -23.31
N LEU A 82 14.90 -12.60 -22.61
CA LEU A 82 14.65 -13.90 -22.03
C LEU A 82 14.27 -13.75 -20.56
N GLN A 83 13.06 -14.20 -20.21
CA GLN A 83 12.52 -14.16 -18.87
C GLN A 83 12.47 -15.57 -18.29
N MET A 84 13.02 -15.80 -17.10
CA MET A 84 12.87 -17.06 -16.38
C MET A 84 11.44 -17.19 -15.86
N VAL A 85 10.80 -18.33 -16.11
CA VAL A 85 9.47 -18.61 -15.56
C VAL A 85 9.60 -18.93 -14.08
N VAL A 86 8.89 -18.20 -13.22
CA VAL A 86 9.03 -18.31 -11.76
C VAL A 86 7.92 -19.21 -11.20
N PRO A 87 8.27 -20.32 -10.51
CA PRO A 87 7.33 -21.13 -9.74
C PRO A 87 6.65 -20.33 -8.65
N LYS A 88 5.40 -20.67 -8.31
CA LYS A 88 4.63 -19.95 -7.29
C LYS A 88 5.37 -19.86 -5.96
N ALA A 89 6.05 -20.94 -5.56
CA ALA A 89 6.84 -21.01 -4.33
C ALA A 89 8.06 -20.06 -4.29
N LYS A 90 8.49 -19.52 -5.43
CA LYS A 90 9.65 -18.61 -5.54
C LYS A 90 9.26 -17.16 -5.84
N VAL A 91 7.97 -16.89 -6.07
CA VAL A 91 7.46 -15.53 -6.30
C VAL A 91 7.85 -14.56 -5.17
N PRO A 92 7.69 -14.89 -3.86
CA PRO A 92 8.08 -13.97 -2.79
C PRO A 92 9.56 -13.60 -2.81
N ASN A 93 10.44 -14.56 -3.13
CA ASN A 93 11.88 -14.30 -3.22
C ASN A 93 12.22 -13.33 -4.37
N VAL A 94 11.56 -13.51 -5.52
CA VAL A 94 11.75 -12.62 -6.69
C VAL A 94 11.19 -11.24 -6.40
N LEU A 95 10.01 -11.14 -5.80
CA LEU A 95 9.40 -9.88 -5.40
C LEU A 95 10.29 -9.11 -4.43
N GLN A 96 10.79 -9.78 -3.38
CA GLN A 96 11.72 -9.17 -2.42
C GLN A 96 13.01 -8.68 -3.10
N LEU A 97 13.60 -9.49 -3.98
CA LEU A 97 14.80 -9.12 -4.74
C LEU A 97 14.57 -7.88 -5.62
N CYS A 98 13.47 -7.86 -6.37
CA CYS A 98 13.16 -6.77 -7.28
C CYS A 98 12.78 -5.48 -6.52
N HIS A 99 12.00 -5.62 -5.45
CA HIS A 99 11.48 -4.53 -4.61
C HIS A 99 12.57 -3.84 -3.80
N ASN A 100 13.41 -4.60 -3.09
CA ASN A 100 14.40 -4.02 -2.17
C ASN A 100 15.60 -3.41 -2.92
N GLY A 101 15.82 -3.84 -4.16
CA GLY A 101 16.95 -3.40 -4.98
C GLY A 101 18.32 -3.67 -4.36
N ARG A 102 19.38 -3.12 -4.98
CA ARG A 102 20.76 -3.24 -4.46
C ARG A 102 21.05 -2.26 -3.33
N SER A 103 20.35 -1.12 -3.28
CA SER A 103 20.63 -0.03 -2.34
C SER A 103 19.76 -0.06 -1.08
N ARG A 104 19.07 -1.16 -0.77
CA ARG A 104 18.08 -1.28 0.32
C ARG A 104 16.91 -0.27 0.25
N VAL A 105 16.81 0.50 -0.83
CA VAL A 105 15.70 1.41 -1.09
C VAL A 105 14.58 0.63 -1.75
N HIS A 106 13.44 0.56 -1.08
CA HIS A 106 12.25 -0.09 -1.58
C HIS A 106 11.70 0.68 -2.80
N LEU A 107 11.48 -0.04 -3.89
CA LEU A 107 11.01 0.53 -5.14
C LEU A 107 9.49 0.59 -5.20
N GLY A 108 8.96 1.68 -5.76
CA GLY A 108 7.53 1.74 -6.08
C GLY A 108 7.16 0.76 -7.21
N VAL A 109 5.87 0.38 -7.26
CA VAL A 109 5.27 -0.57 -8.22
C VAL A 109 5.86 -0.48 -9.63
N LYS A 110 5.85 0.72 -10.24
CA LYS A 110 6.33 0.92 -11.62
C LYS A 110 7.77 0.45 -11.82
N ARG A 111 8.66 0.76 -10.88
CA ARG A 111 10.08 0.36 -10.96
C ARG A 111 10.27 -1.12 -10.69
N THR A 112 9.49 -1.68 -9.76
CA THR A 112 9.50 -3.12 -9.45
C THR A 112 9.01 -3.93 -10.66
N LEU A 113 7.93 -3.52 -11.32
CA LEU A 113 7.42 -4.13 -12.56
C LEU A 113 8.48 -4.13 -13.67
N LEU A 114 9.19 -3.02 -13.86
CA LEU A 114 10.25 -2.93 -14.87
C LEU A 114 11.36 -3.95 -14.61
N LYS A 115 11.79 -4.09 -13.35
CA LYS A 115 12.81 -5.08 -12.98
C LYS A 115 12.33 -6.52 -13.12
N VAL A 116 11.11 -6.83 -12.70
CA VAL A 116 10.52 -8.16 -12.88
C VAL A 116 10.51 -8.49 -14.37
N ARG A 117 9.99 -7.59 -15.21
CA ARG A 117 9.90 -7.77 -16.66
C ARG A 117 11.27 -7.86 -17.36
N GLU A 118 12.36 -7.42 -16.76
CA GLU A 118 13.69 -7.60 -17.34
C GLU A 118 14.13 -9.06 -17.35
N GLN A 119 13.73 -9.87 -16.37
CA GLN A 119 14.37 -11.18 -16.10
C GLN A 119 13.43 -12.30 -15.70
N PHE A 120 12.19 -11.99 -15.31
CA PHE A 120 11.27 -12.93 -14.69
C PHE A 120 9.88 -12.82 -15.32
N TYR A 121 9.15 -13.93 -15.26
CA TYR A 121 7.76 -14.00 -15.68
C TYR A 121 7.01 -15.07 -14.88
N TRP A 122 5.75 -14.78 -14.54
CA TRP A 122 4.76 -15.76 -14.10
C TRP A 122 3.37 -15.21 -14.45
N VAL A 123 2.36 -16.07 -14.44
CA VAL A 123 0.97 -15.64 -14.69
C VAL A 123 0.55 -14.71 -13.56
N HIS A 124 -0.11 -13.59 -13.87
CA HIS A 124 -0.55 -12.57 -12.90
C HIS A 124 0.58 -11.81 -12.15
N TYR A 125 1.81 -11.80 -12.69
CA TYR A 125 2.93 -11.11 -12.02
C TYR A 125 2.70 -9.62 -11.71
N ARG A 126 1.81 -8.95 -12.45
CA ARG A 126 1.50 -7.53 -12.21
C ARG A 126 0.73 -7.35 -10.91
N ASP A 127 -0.31 -8.15 -10.72
CA ASP A 127 -1.18 -8.14 -9.56
C ASP A 127 -0.34 -8.45 -8.30
N ASP A 128 0.48 -9.50 -8.37
CA ASP A 128 1.39 -9.87 -7.28
C ASP A 128 2.41 -8.76 -6.93
N VAL A 129 2.94 -8.04 -7.93
CA VAL A 129 3.86 -6.92 -7.70
C VAL A 129 3.14 -5.74 -7.05
N GLU A 130 1.92 -5.43 -7.49
CA GLU A 130 1.10 -4.38 -6.92
C GLU A 130 0.76 -4.67 -5.46
N ASP A 131 0.23 -5.86 -5.17
CA ASP A 131 -0.11 -6.32 -3.83
C ASP A 131 1.11 -6.32 -2.91
N TRP A 132 2.25 -6.80 -3.38
CA TRP A 132 3.50 -6.78 -2.61
C TRP A 132 3.94 -5.37 -2.22
N CYS A 133 3.89 -4.43 -3.17
CA CYS A 133 4.30 -3.06 -2.91
C CYS A 133 3.32 -2.32 -1.98
N ILE A 134 2.02 -2.63 -2.07
CA ILE A 134 0.97 -2.03 -1.24
C ILE A 134 1.04 -2.55 0.20
N THR A 135 1.25 -3.86 0.38
CA THR A 135 1.32 -4.52 1.69
C THR A 135 2.66 -4.35 2.40
N CYS A 136 3.67 -3.77 1.73
CA CYS A 136 4.98 -3.53 2.30
C CYS A 136 4.93 -2.50 3.45
N THR A 137 5.17 -2.97 4.68
CA THR A 137 5.08 -2.18 5.91
C THR A 137 6.02 -0.98 5.94
N SER A 138 7.27 -1.14 5.48
CA SER A 138 8.23 -0.02 5.43
C SER A 138 7.85 1.03 4.39
N CYS A 139 7.26 0.63 3.25
CA CYS A 139 6.72 1.57 2.27
C CYS A 139 5.48 2.29 2.81
N ALA A 140 4.59 1.57 3.49
CA ALA A 140 3.39 2.13 4.10
C ALA A 140 3.73 3.18 5.17
N ALA A 141 4.74 2.90 6.02
CA ALA A 141 5.21 3.83 7.05
C ALA A 141 5.69 5.17 6.47
N VAL A 142 6.35 5.16 5.31
CA VAL A 142 6.85 6.37 4.64
C VAL A 142 5.73 7.14 3.91
N ARG A 143 4.74 6.45 3.33
CA ARG A 143 3.63 7.10 2.59
C ARG A 143 2.68 7.87 3.50
N GLY A 144 2.63 7.55 4.79
CA GLY A 144 1.70 8.13 5.75
C GLY A 144 0.22 7.81 5.42
N PRO A 145 -0.73 8.21 6.29
CA PRO A 145 -2.15 8.07 6.01
C PRO A 145 -2.51 8.79 4.70
N GLN A 146 -3.21 8.11 3.80
CA GLN A 146 -3.83 8.76 2.64
C GLN A 146 -4.98 9.65 3.14
N THR A 147 -4.67 10.86 3.62
CA THR A 147 -5.70 11.82 3.98
C THR A 147 -6.32 12.32 2.68
N ARG A 148 -7.52 11.81 2.34
CA ARG A 148 -8.40 12.60 1.48
C ARG A 148 -8.60 13.92 2.21
N SER A 149 -8.23 15.04 1.56
CA SER A 149 -8.57 16.37 2.05
C SER A 149 -10.08 16.38 2.24
N ARG A 150 -10.52 16.27 3.50
CA ARG A 150 -11.91 16.58 3.85
C ARG A 150 -11.96 18.08 3.65
N GLY A 151 -12.67 18.52 2.61
CA GLY A 151 -12.74 19.93 2.22
C GLY A 151 -13.05 20.83 3.42
N ALA A 152 -12.72 22.11 3.29
CA ALA A 152 -12.86 23.08 4.38
C ALA A 152 -14.24 22.92 5.07
N PRO A 153 -14.30 22.83 6.41
CA PRO A 153 -15.57 22.76 7.13
C PRO A 153 -16.49 23.90 6.68
N LYS A 154 -17.72 23.58 6.28
CA LYS A 154 -18.71 24.61 5.93
C LYS A 154 -19.04 25.41 7.18
N LEU A 155 -18.82 26.72 7.11
CA LEU A 155 -19.33 27.65 8.11
C LEU A 155 -20.82 27.86 7.82
N TYR A 156 -21.65 27.68 8.83
CA TYR A 156 -23.08 27.98 8.75
C TYR A 156 -23.29 29.41 9.25
N ASN A 157 -24.12 30.18 8.55
CA ASN A 157 -24.58 31.47 9.05
C ASN A 157 -25.47 31.24 10.27
N VAL A 158 -25.34 32.13 11.26
CA VAL A 158 -26.17 32.20 12.45
C VAL A 158 -26.93 33.53 12.44
N GLY A 159 -28.19 33.53 12.88
CA GLY A 159 -29.10 34.68 12.72
C GLY A 159 -29.09 35.63 13.90
N ALA A 160 -28.73 35.15 15.08
CA ALA A 160 -28.69 35.93 16.32
C ALA A 160 -27.55 35.48 17.25
N PRO A 161 -27.05 36.40 18.12
CA PRO A 161 -26.11 36.05 19.18
C PRO A 161 -26.61 34.87 20.01
N ARG A 162 -25.68 33.98 20.39
CA ARG A 162 -25.90 32.70 21.10
C ARG A 162 -26.61 31.58 20.34
N ASP A 163 -26.99 31.77 19.07
CA ASP A 163 -27.55 30.68 18.24
C ASP A 163 -26.59 29.48 18.12
N ARG A 164 -25.28 29.74 18.07
CA ARG A 164 -24.24 28.72 18.16
C ARG A 164 -23.07 29.24 18.98
N THR A 165 -22.74 28.51 20.03
CA THR A 165 -21.57 28.77 20.87
C THR A 165 -20.63 27.57 20.75
N ALA A 166 -19.39 27.81 20.35
CA ALA A 166 -18.36 26.79 20.39
C ALA A 166 -17.86 26.67 21.84
N LEU A 167 -17.73 25.44 22.33
CA LEU A 167 -17.33 25.13 23.69
C LEU A 167 -16.11 24.23 23.63
N ASP A 168 -15.07 24.59 24.37
CA ASP A 168 -13.85 23.80 24.48
C ASP A 168 -13.38 23.77 25.94
N ILE A 169 -12.60 22.75 26.30
CA ILE A 169 -12.03 22.62 27.63
C ILE A 169 -10.55 22.93 27.52
N ALA A 170 -10.15 24.08 28.07
CA ALA A 170 -8.75 24.47 28.13
C ALA A 170 -8.10 23.87 29.38
N GLU A 171 -7.05 23.08 29.16
CA GLU A 171 -6.17 22.65 30.26
C GLU A 171 -5.42 23.84 30.86
N PRO A 172 -5.07 23.79 32.17
CA PRO A 172 -4.28 24.84 32.80
C PRO A 172 -2.95 25.06 32.09
N LEU A 173 -2.71 26.29 31.63
CA LEU A 173 -1.53 26.67 30.83
C LEU A 173 -0.19 26.51 31.58
N GLN A 174 -0.20 26.34 32.91
CA GLN A 174 1.01 26.14 33.70
C GLN A 174 1.17 24.67 34.13
N LYS A 175 2.18 24.00 33.57
CA LYS A 175 2.61 22.67 34.01
C LYS A 175 3.07 22.74 35.47
N GLY A 176 2.34 22.05 36.36
CA GLY A 176 2.70 21.90 37.77
C GLY A 176 1.82 22.66 38.77
N ALA A 177 0.93 23.55 38.32
CA ALA A 177 -0.12 24.07 39.17
C ALA A 177 -1.31 23.11 39.16
N ARG A 178 -1.88 22.78 40.33
CA ARG A 178 -3.17 22.09 40.45
C ARG A 178 -4.30 23.05 40.01
N GLY A 179 -4.31 23.40 38.73
CA GLY A 179 -5.33 24.25 38.12
C GLY A 179 -6.56 23.43 37.75
N THR A 180 -7.74 23.99 37.99
CA THR A 180 -8.98 23.44 37.44
C THR A 180 -9.02 23.70 35.93
N PRO A 181 -9.45 22.73 35.11
CA PRO A 181 -9.75 22.98 33.70
C PRO A 181 -10.79 24.10 33.59
N LYS A 182 -10.66 24.93 32.55
CA LYS A 182 -11.62 25.99 32.27
C LYS A 182 -12.45 25.63 31.04
N ILE A 183 -13.74 25.87 31.11
CA ILE A 183 -14.62 25.77 29.95
C ILE A 183 -14.54 27.12 29.23
N VAL A 184 -14.06 27.11 27.98
CA VAL A 184 -13.98 28.28 27.12
C VAL A 184 -15.15 28.23 26.15
N HIS A 185 -15.87 29.35 26.06
CA HIS A 185 -17.01 29.50 25.18
C HIS A 185 -16.80 30.67 24.23
N VAL A 186 -17.08 30.46 22.95
CA VAL A 186 -16.94 31.47 21.91
C VAL A 186 -18.23 31.61 21.11
N ASP A 187 -18.78 32.81 21.10
CA ASP A 187 -19.81 33.21 20.15
C ASP A 187 -19.17 34.12 19.10
N ARG A 188 -19.05 33.56 17.88
CA ARG A 188 -18.41 34.24 16.76
C ARG A 188 -19.24 35.40 16.22
N LEU A 189 -20.58 35.33 16.29
CA LEU A 189 -21.44 36.39 15.76
C LEU A 189 -21.39 37.62 16.65
N ALA A 190 -21.41 37.41 17.96
CA ALA A 190 -21.29 38.48 18.95
C ALA A 190 -19.84 38.93 19.21
N ARG A 191 -18.84 38.24 18.62
CA ARG A 191 -17.40 38.36 18.98
C ARG A 191 -17.17 38.25 20.49
N TYR A 192 -17.94 37.38 21.14
CA TYR A 192 -17.89 37.19 22.59
C TYR A 192 -17.02 35.99 22.95
N TYR A 193 -16.21 36.16 24.00
CA TYR A 193 -15.35 35.14 24.58
C TYR A 193 -15.59 35.08 26.09
N GLY A 194 -15.86 33.89 26.61
CA GLY A 194 -16.04 33.64 28.04
C GLY A 194 -15.24 32.43 28.49
N ALA A 195 -14.85 32.41 29.78
CA ALA A 195 -14.21 31.26 30.39
C ALA A 195 -14.73 31.07 31.82
N ASP A 196 -15.22 29.87 32.12
CA ASP A 196 -15.76 29.49 33.43
C ASP A 196 -14.96 28.31 34.01
N ASN A 197 -14.95 28.13 35.32
CA ASN A 197 -14.30 26.97 35.92
C ASN A 197 -15.15 25.72 35.64
N ALA A 198 -14.53 24.60 35.22
CA ALA A 198 -15.26 23.38 34.88
C ALA A 198 -15.96 22.70 36.07
N TRP A 199 -15.64 23.12 37.30
CA TRP A 199 -16.13 22.50 38.54
C TRP A 199 -17.00 23.44 39.40
N ASP A 200 -17.41 24.61 38.90
CA ASP A 200 -18.34 25.49 39.64
C ASP A 200 -19.79 24.96 39.52
N GLU A 201 -20.32 24.37 40.60
CA GLU A 201 -21.70 23.81 40.71
C GLU A 201 -22.81 24.89 40.76
N HIS A 202 -22.90 25.77 39.77
CA HIS A 202 -23.96 26.79 39.71
C HIS A 202 -24.70 26.83 38.37
N VAL A 203 -25.10 25.68 37.81
CA VAL A 203 -25.95 25.65 36.59
C VAL A 203 -27.17 24.73 36.67
N LEU A 204 -27.41 23.98 37.75
CA LEU A 204 -28.65 23.17 37.87
C LEU A 204 -29.41 23.49 39.17
N GLY A 205 -30.21 24.55 39.15
CA GLY A 205 -31.18 24.84 40.22
C GLY A 205 -31.69 26.26 40.19
N GLY A 206 -32.99 26.43 39.95
CA GLY A 206 -33.66 27.73 40.01
C GLY A 206 -33.61 28.33 41.42
N GLY A 207 -33.36 29.64 41.51
CA GLY A 207 -33.44 30.38 42.77
C GLY A 207 -32.66 31.69 42.76
N SER A 208 -33.40 32.80 42.80
CA SER A 208 -33.01 34.16 43.20
C SER A 208 -31.61 34.70 42.86
N VAL A 209 -31.59 35.69 41.98
CA VAL A 209 -30.46 36.58 41.68
C VAL A 209 -29.99 37.29 42.96
N THR A 210 -28.78 37.00 43.42
CA THR A 210 -28.00 37.93 44.25
C THR A 210 -26.82 38.46 43.45
N ARG A 211 -26.75 39.79 43.39
CA ARG A 211 -25.82 40.56 42.58
C ARG A 211 -24.44 40.56 43.24
N SER A 212 -23.57 39.64 42.86
CA SER A 212 -22.14 39.72 43.16
C SER A 212 -21.41 40.45 42.02
N SER A 213 -20.67 41.50 42.37
CA SER A 213 -20.03 42.44 41.46
C SER A 213 -18.98 41.77 40.56
N ARG A 214 -19.32 41.54 39.28
CA ARG A 214 -18.32 41.22 38.25
C ARG A 214 -17.58 42.49 37.85
N ARG A 215 -16.24 42.48 37.96
CA ARG A 215 -15.38 43.49 37.34
C ARG A 215 -15.38 43.25 35.84
N TYR A 216 -15.99 44.17 35.10
CA TYR A 216 -15.88 44.25 33.65
C TYR A 216 -14.48 44.77 33.29
N THR A 217 -13.76 44.02 32.48
CA THR A 217 -12.65 44.60 31.70
C THR A 217 -13.05 44.47 30.23
N SER A 218 -13.45 45.58 29.64
CA SER A 218 -13.50 45.71 28.18
C SER A 218 -12.06 45.93 27.71
N ALA A 219 -11.55 45.00 26.89
CA ALA A 219 -10.37 45.28 26.09
C ALA A 219 -10.84 45.84 24.73
N ILE A 220 -10.29 46.98 24.35
CA ILE A 220 -10.47 47.68 23.06
C ILE A 220 -10.01 46.78 21.92
#